data_AF-A0A7C4CUS3-F1
#
_entry.id   AF-A0A7C4CUS3-F1
#
_cell.length_a   1.000
_cell.length_b   1.000
_cell.length_c   1.000
_cell.angle_alpha   90.00
_cell.angle_beta   90.00
_cell.angle_gamma   90.00
#
_symmetry.space_group_name_H-M   'P 1'
#
loop_
_entity.id
_entity.type
_entity.pdbx_description
1 polymer ?
#
loop_
_entity_poly.entity_id
_entity_poly.type
_entity_poly.pdbx_seq_one_letter_code
_entity_poly.pdbx_strand_id
1 'polypeptide(L)'
;ERVRRTVKLKRFLTPDDFKVKASKDTGKVKVRVIRVIEGKALTEALVEPLPVKDGFITPGVEDGVAKVAVVERHGLTGGIGLGFVKGFNLKMGAVASTVAHDSHNLVVVGVNDGDMAAAVNRLVELGGGIIAVYNSKTIGLVELPVAGLMSDKDPEVVVKEVEGLEEAWRNLGSTVASPFMLMSLLALPVIPKLRITDKGLVLVEPEGAKLVSLEV
;
A
#
# COMPACT_ATOMS: atom_id res chain seq x y z
N GLU A 1 2.20 27.81 2.39
CA GLU A 1 0.92 27.29 1.83
C GLU A 1 1.11 26.35 0.64
N ARG A 2 1.90 26.69 -0.39
CA ARG A 2 2.12 25.88 -1.61
C ARG A 2 2.57 24.42 -1.40
N VAL A 3 3.27 24.14 -0.30
CA VAL A 3 3.76 22.79 0.06
C VAL A 3 2.82 22.02 0.98
N ARG A 4 1.65 22.58 1.35
CA ARG A 4 0.63 21.88 2.13
C ARG A 4 -0.50 21.41 1.23
N ARG A 5 -1.30 20.43 1.70
CA ARG A 5 -2.44 19.87 0.95
C ARG A 5 -2.04 19.36 -0.44
N THR A 6 -0.90 18.67 -0.51
CA THR A 6 -0.37 18.12 -1.77
C THR A 6 -0.93 16.73 -2.07
N VAL A 7 -1.71 16.14 -1.17
CA VAL A 7 -2.45 14.90 -1.41
C VAL A 7 -3.80 15.26 -2.03
N LYS A 8 -3.90 15.07 -3.34
CA LYS A 8 -5.05 15.45 -4.16
C LYS A 8 -5.51 14.26 -4.99
N LEU A 9 -6.67 13.71 -4.65
CA LEU A 9 -7.34 12.71 -5.45
C LEU A 9 -8.39 13.38 -6.35
N LYS A 10 -8.76 12.73 -7.46
CA LYS A 10 -9.89 13.19 -8.30
C LYS A 10 -11.23 13.10 -7.55
N ARG A 11 -11.36 12.14 -6.64
CA ARG A 11 -12.48 11.94 -5.71
C ARG A 11 -12.03 11.13 -4.51
N PHE A 12 -12.82 11.14 -3.44
CA PHE A 12 -12.67 10.17 -2.36
C PHE A 12 -12.85 8.74 -2.89
N LEU A 13 -12.08 7.81 -2.33
CA LEU A 13 -12.11 6.41 -2.73
C LEU A 13 -13.15 5.64 -1.92
N THR A 14 -13.65 4.59 -2.55
CA THR A 14 -14.61 3.64 -2.00
C THR A 14 -13.97 2.25 -1.95
N PRO A 15 -14.54 1.29 -1.21
CA PRO A 15 -14.01 -0.08 -1.20
C PRO A 15 -13.94 -0.70 -2.61
N ASP A 16 -14.84 -0.33 -3.51
CA ASP A 16 -14.86 -0.85 -4.89
C ASP A 16 -13.62 -0.47 -5.70
N ASP A 17 -12.93 0.62 -5.35
CA ASP A 17 -11.70 1.05 -6.02
C ASP A 17 -10.51 0.09 -5.79
N PHE A 18 -10.62 -0.77 -4.77
CA PHE A 18 -9.60 -1.76 -4.42
C PHE A 18 -9.98 -3.17 -4.87
N LYS A 19 -11.17 -3.37 -5.44
CA LYS A 19 -11.58 -4.69 -5.93
C LYS A 19 -10.78 -5.10 -7.17
N VAL A 20 -10.26 -6.33 -7.15
CA VAL A 20 -9.53 -6.90 -8.28
C VAL A 20 -10.40 -7.96 -8.93
N LYS A 21 -10.89 -7.69 -10.14
CA LYS A 21 -11.72 -8.65 -10.88
C LYS A 21 -10.90 -9.89 -11.24
N ALA A 22 -11.46 -11.07 -10.99
CA ALA A 22 -10.88 -12.35 -11.37
C ALA A 22 -11.41 -12.81 -12.75
N SER A 23 -10.70 -13.73 -13.40
CA SER A 23 -11.19 -14.41 -14.61
C SER A 23 -12.35 -15.40 -14.37
N LYS A 24 -12.66 -15.70 -13.11
CA LYS A 24 -13.67 -16.67 -12.67
C LYS A 24 -14.47 -16.11 -11.50
N ASP A 25 -15.63 -16.69 -11.21
CA ASP A 25 -16.50 -16.23 -10.11
C ASP A 25 -16.10 -16.79 -8.73
N THR A 26 -15.54 -17.99 -8.67
CA THR A 26 -15.14 -18.67 -7.42
C THR A 26 -13.87 -19.52 -7.60
N GLY A 27 -13.30 -19.99 -6.49
CA GLY A 27 -12.15 -20.90 -6.49
C GLY A 27 -10.83 -20.18 -6.24
N LYS A 28 -9.80 -20.50 -7.04
CA LYS A 28 -8.49 -19.84 -6.98
C LYS A 28 -7.99 -19.49 -8.39
N VAL A 29 -7.25 -18.39 -8.50
CA VAL A 29 -6.54 -17.96 -9.73
C VAL A 29 -5.07 -17.72 -9.44
N LYS A 30 -4.20 -17.86 -10.44
CA LYS A 30 -2.76 -17.61 -10.30
C LYS A 30 -2.49 -16.12 -10.42
N VAL A 31 -1.83 -15.55 -9.43
CA VAL A 31 -1.61 -14.11 -9.31
C VAL A 31 -0.14 -13.81 -9.08
N ARG A 32 0.37 -12.79 -9.76
CA ARG A 32 1.69 -12.22 -9.45
C ARG A 32 1.65 -11.53 -8.09
N VAL A 33 2.49 -11.99 -7.16
CA VAL A 33 2.59 -11.44 -5.80
C VAL A 33 3.99 -10.88 -5.60
N ILE A 34 4.07 -9.64 -5.10
CA ILE A 34 5.33 -9.03 -4.69
C ILE A 34 5.71 -9.61 -3.33
N ARG A 35 6.85 -10.31 -3.22
CA ARG A 35 7.35 -10.72 -1.91
C ARG A 35 8.33 -9.67 -1.40
N VAL A 36 8.05 -9.06 -0.26
CA VAL A 36 9.03 -8.24 0.46
C VAL A 36 9.98 -9.15 1.23
N ILE A 37 11.24 -8.75 1.31
CA ILE A 37 12.25 -9.43 2.12
C ILE A 37 12.70 -8.45 3.20
N GLU A 38 12.54 -8.85 4.46
CA GLU A 38 12.94 -8.03 5.59
C GLU A 38 14.42 -7.64 5.51
N GLY A 39 14.71 -6.37 5.81
CA GLY A 39 16.06 -5.81 5.75
C GLY A 39 16.64 -5.64 4.35
N LYS A 40 15.86 -5.89 3.28
CA LYS A 40 16.33 -5.74 1.89
C LYS A 40 15.42 -4.82 1.07
N ALA A 41 16.05 -4.01 0.22
CA ALA A 41 15.31 -3.21 -0.77
C ALA A 41 14.78 -4.06 -1.95
N LEU A 42 15.41 -5.23 -2.19
CA LEU A 42 15.01 -6.16 -3.25
C LEU A 42 13.70 -6.88 -2.89
N THR A 43 12.86 -7.11 -3.91
CA THR A 43 11.66 -7.94 -3.84
C THR A 43 11.87 -9.23 -4.63
N GLU A 44 10.98 -10.21 -4.44
CA GLU A 44 10.83 -11.34 -5.35
C GLU A 44 9.50 -11.24 -6.11
N ALA A 45 9.47 -11.84 -7.30
CA ALA A 45 8.27 -12.01 -8.09
C ALA A 45 7.76 -13.44 -7.88
N LEU A 46 6.65 -13.61 -7.17
CA LEU A 46 6.01 -14.90 -6.97
C LEU A 46 4.78 -15.04 -7.86
N VAL A 47 4.36 -16.28 -8.10
CA VAL A 47 3.03 -16.60 -8.63
C VAL A 47 2.34 -17.50 -7.63
N GLU A 48 1.29 -17.00 -6.98
CA GLU A 48 0.56 -17.74 -5.93
C GLU A 48 -0.92 -17.94 -6.32
N PRO A 49 -1.54 -19.07 -5.94
CA PRO A 49 -2.95 -19.29 -6.13
C PRO A 49 -3.76 -18.53 -5.06
N LEU A 50 -4.41 -17.43 -5.44
CA LEU A 50 -5.20 -16.61 -4.53
C LEU A 50 -6.70 -16.93 -4.62
N PRO A 51 -7.42 -16.88 -3.48
CA PRO A 51 -8.85 -17.16 -3.44
C PRO A 51 -9.67 -16.12 -4.20
N VAL A 52 -10.72 -16.58 -4.85
CA VAL A 52 -11.72 -15.76 -5.54
C VAL A 52 -13.06 -15.90 -4.82
N LYS A 53 -13.67 -14.75 -4.52
CA LYS A 53 -14.99 -14.65 -3.92
C LYS A 53 -15.81 -13.62 -4.70
N ASP A 54 -17.00 -14.02 -5.13
CA ASP A 54 -17.96 -13.16 -5.85
C ASP A 54 -17.34 -12.48 -7.08
N GLY A 55 -16.47 -13.19 -7.83
CA GLY A 55 -15.79 -12.65 -9.01
C GLY A 55 -14.59 -11.74 -8.71
N PHE A 56 -14.17 -11.61 -7.46
CA PHE A 56 -13.04 -10.79 -7.05
C PHE A 56 -11.95 -11.60 -6.34
N ILE A 57 -10.69 -11.29 -6.67
CA ILE A 57 -9.52 -11.86 -6.01
C ILE A 57 -9.40 -11.26 -4.61
N THR A 58 -9.28 -12.13 -3.62
CA THR A 58 -9.16 -11.77 -2.20
C THR A 58 -7.77 -12.13 -1.66
N PRO A 59 -7.26 -11.38 -0.66
CA PRO A 59 -5.95 -11.64 -0.07
C PRO A 59 -5.90 -13.00 0.63
N GLY A 60 -4.79 -13.72 0.47
CA GLY A 60 -4.49 -14.95 1.22
C GLY A 60 -3.89 -14.63 2.59
N VAL A 61 -4.72 -14.15 3.52
CA VAL A 61 -4.28 -13.63 4.84
C VAL A 61 -3.52 -14.68 5.67
N GLU A 62 -3.96 -15.93 5.63
CA GLU A 62 -3.26 -17.03 6.33
C GLU A 62 -1.89 -17.32 5.72
N ASP A 63 -1.75 -17.14 4.40
CA ASP A 63 -0.50 -17.29 3.67
C ASP A 63 0.38 -16.02 3.72
N GLY A 64 -0.01 -15.02 4.53
CA GLY A 64 0.71 -13.75 4.70
C GLY A 64 0.61 -12.81 3.50
N VAL A 65 -0.37 -13.02 2.62
CA VAL A 65 -0.63 -12.18 1.44
C VAL A 65 -1.68 -11.12 1.77
N ALA A 66 -1.33 -9.85 1.56
CA ALA A 66 -2.22 -8.70 1.63
C ALA A 66 -2.43 -8.10 0.23
N LYS A 67 -3.47 -7.28 0.07
CA LYS A 67 -3.65 -6.44 -1.10
C LYS A 67 -2.77 -5.20 -0.98
N VAL A 68 -2.23 -4.71 -2.09
CA VAL A 68 -1.53 -3.43 -2.18
C VAL A 68 -2.13 -2.59 -3.29
N ALA A 69 -2.23 -1.29 -3.07
CA ALA A 69 -2.55 -0.33 -4.11
C ALA A 69 -1.62 0.87 -4.07
N VAL A 70 -1.32 1.43 -5.24
CA VAL A 70 -0.67 2.74 -5.39
C VAL A 70 -1.67 3.67 -6.07
N VAL A 71 -2.00 4.77 -5.40
CA VAL A 71 -2.99 5.76 -5.82
C VAL A 71 -2.26 7.04 -6.19
N GLU A 72 -2.48 7.52 -7.42
CA GLU A 72 -1.95 8.80 -7.86
C GLU A 72 -2.55 9.93 -7.02
N ARG A 73 -1.67 10.73 -6.40
CA ARG A 73 -2.07 11.71 -5.39
C ARG A 73 -1.70 13.14 -5.74
N HIS A 74 -1.14 13.40 -6.92
CA HIS A 74 -0.76 14.74 -7.37
C HIS A 74 -1.91 15.44 -8.14
N GLY A 75 -3.03 14.75 -8.33
CA GLY A 75 -4.25 15.27 -8.95
C GLY A 75 -4.21 15.27 -10.48
N LEU A 76 -3.27 14.54 -11.07
CA LEU A 76 -3.02 14.56 -12.52
C LEU A 76 -3.84 13.49 -13.25
N THR A 77 -3.53 12.22 -13.01
CA THR A 77 -4.05 11.08 -13.77
C THR A 77 -5.24 10.40 -13.08
N GLY A 78 -5.27 10.41 -11.74
CA GLY A 78 -6.22 9.60 -10.96
C GLY A 78 -5.98 8.09 -11.07
N GLY A 79 -4.78 7.67 -11.48
CA GLY A 79 -4.42 6.26 -11.63
C GLY A 79 -4.45 5.50 -10.30
N ILE A 80 -4.91 4.24 -10.34
CA ILE A 80 -4.85 3.31 -9.23
C ILE A 80 -4.28 1.99 -9.75
N GLY A 81 -3.08 1.65 -9.32
CA GLY A 81 -2.51 0.34 -9.57
C GLY A 81 -2.84 -0.60 -8.43
N LEU A 82 -3.37 -1.77 -8.76
CA LEU A 82 -3.73 -2.82 -7.80
C LEU A 82 -2.77 -4.00 -7.90
N GLY A 83 -2.49 -4.65 -6.77
CA GLY A 83 -1.62 -5.80 -6.68
C GLY A 83 -1.75 -6.54 -5.36
N PHE A 84 -0.89 -7.54 -5.17
CA PHE A 84 -0.80 -8.31 -3.95
C PHE A 84 0.63 -8.37 -3.46
N VAL A 85 0.80 -8.35 -2.13
CA VAL A 85 2.11 -8.31 -1.48
C VAL A 85 2.16 -9.34 -0.35
N LYS A 86 3.29 -10.02 -0.21
CA LYS A 86 3.55 -11.02 0.82
C LYS A 86 4.73 -10.62 1.68
N GLY A 87 4.62 -10.84 2.98
CA GLY A 87 5.70 -10.64 3.94
C GLY A 87 5.46 -9.55 4.98
N PHE A 88 4.39 -8.75 4.85
CA PHE A 88 3.95 -7.86 5.94
C PHE A 88 3.17 -8.58 7.03
N ASN A 89 2.63 -9.76 6.73
CA ASN A 89 1.90 -10.62 7.68
C ASN A 89 0.73 -9.93 8.40
N LEU A 90 0.13 -8.92 7.78
CA LEU A 90 -1.09 -8.29 8.30
C LEU A 90 -2.21 -9.35 8.40
N LYS A 91 -2.89 -9.38 9.54
CA LYS A 91 -4.03 -10.27 9.81
C LYS A 91 -5.36 -9.54 9.74
N MET A 92 -5.34 -8.23 9.93
CA MET A 92 -6.51 -7.36 9.95
C MET A 92 -6.12 -5.95 9.50
N GLY A 93 -7.12 -5.12 9.21
CA GLY A 93 -6.90 -3.71 8.95
C GLY A 93 -6.19 -3.39 7.63
N ALA A 94 -5.72 -2.15 7.58
CA ALA A 94 -4.91 -1.60 6.50
C ALA A 94 -3.94 -0.55 7.03
N VAL A 95 -2.91 -0.29 6.26
CA VAL A 95 -1.88 0.72 6.51
C VAL A 95 -1.64 1.50 5.22
N ALA A 96 -1.38 2.79 5.33
CA ALA A 96 -1.10 3.62 4.16
C ALA A 96 0.00 4.64 4.44
N SER A 97 0.65 5.13 3.38
CA SER A 97 1.69 6.14 3.44
C SER A 97 1.69 7.00 2.19
N THR A 98 1.95 8.30 2.35
CA THR A 98 2.30 9.21 1.25
C THR A 98 3.81 9.28 0.99
N VAL A 99 4.61 8.60 1.81
CA VAL A 99 6.04 8.37 1.60
C VAL A 99 6.21 7.03 0.86
N ALA A 100 6.25 7.10 -0.47
CA ALA A 100 6.50 5.95 -1.34
C ALA A 100 7.52 6.32 -2.43
N HIS A 101 8.75 5.86 -2.28
CA HIS A 101 9.88 6.24 -3.12
C HIS A 101 9.66 5.82 -4.58
N ASP A 102 9.90 6.64 -5.60
CA ASP A 102 10.31 8.06 -5.59
C ASP A 102 9.21 8.98 -6.15
N SER A 103 8.13 8.42 -6.69
CA SER A 103 6.99 9.23 -7.18
C SER A 103 6.16 9.81 -6.04
N HIS A 104 6.31 9.27 -4.83
CA HIS A 104 5.57 9.63 -3.63
C HIS A 104 4.06 9.70 -3.87
N ASN A 105 3.56 8.74 -4.65
CA ASN A 105 2.14 8.43 -4.70
C ASN A 105 1.72 7.74 -3.40
N LEU A 106 0.41 7.70 -3.13
CA LEU A 106 -0.09 7.11 -1.90
C LEU A 106 -0.06 5.59 -2.05
N VAL A 107 0.67 4.89 -1.19
CA VAL A 107 0.67 3.42 -1.11
C VAL A 107 -0.22 2.98 0.04
N VAL A 108 -1.05 1.96 -0.18
CA VAL A 108 -1.89 1.34 0.85
C VAL A 108 -1.77 -0.17 0.76
N VAL A 109 -1.61 -0.83 1.91
CA VAL A 109 -1.56 -2.28 2.05
C VAL A 109 -2.65 -2.69 3.04
N GLY A 110 -3.45 -3.69 2.73
CA GLY A 110 -4.52 -4.11 3.63
C GLY A 110 -5.09 -5.47 3.29
N VAL A 111 -5.86 -6.02 4.23
CA VAL A 111 -6.53 -7.32 4.05
C VAL A 111 -8.01 -7.18 3.73
N ASN A 112 -8.55 -5.95 3.78
CA ASN A 112 -9.92 -5.65 3.39
C ASN A 112 -10.02 -4.27 2.75
N ASP A 113 -10.96 -4.13 1.81
CA ASP A 113 -11.10 -2.93 0.98
C ASP A 113 -11.65 -1.73 1.74
N GLY A 114 -12.43 -1.97 2.81
CA GLY A 114 -13.01 -0.91 3.64
C GLY A 114 -11.96 -0.12 4.40
N ASP A 115 -11.08 -0.81 5.12
CA ASP A 115 -10.00 -0.18 5.86
C ASP A 115 -8.97 0.46 4.93
N MET A 116 -8.73 -0.12 3.75
CA MET A 116 -7.89 0.50 2.72
C MET A 116 -8.48 1.85 2.28
N ALA A 117 -9.77 1.91 1.93
CA ALA A 117 -10.43 3.15 1.56
C ALA A 117 -10.39 4.20 2.69
N ALA A 118 -10.69 3.78 3.92
CA ALA A 118 -10.64 4.65 5.09
C ALA A 118 -9.23 5.22 5.33
N ALA A 119 -8.18 4.40 5.22
CA ALA A 119 -6.80 4.83 5.36
C ALA A 119 -6.40 5.86 4.30
N VAL A 120 -6.68 5.59 3.02
CA VAL A 120 -6.37 6.51 1.93
C VAL A 120 -7.08 7.85 2.14
N ASN A 121 -8.40 7.82 2.35
CA ASN A 121 -9.21 9.02 2.50
C ASN A 121 -8.79 9.86 3.69
N ARG A 122 -8.42 9.22 4.81
CA ARG A 122 -7.92 9.93 5.99
C ARG A 122 -6.62 10.66 5.72
N LEU A 123 -5.68 10.07 4.97
CA LEU A 123 -4.44 10.76 4.60
C LEU A 123 -4.69 11.94 3.65
N VAL A 124 -5.72 11.86 2.79
CA VAL A 124 -6.13 13.00 1.94
C VAL A 124 -6.59 14.17 2.80
N GLU A 125 -7.46 13.92 3.79
CA GLU A 125 -7.96 14.94 4.70
C GLU A 125 -6.85 15.65 5.48
N LEU A 126 -5.88 14.86 5.96
CA LEU A 126 -4.74 15.34 6.75
C LEU A 126 -3.66 16.04 5.91
N GLY A 127 -3.73 15.91 4.58
CA GLY A 127 -2.70 16.45 3.69
C GLY A 127 -1.41 15.62 3.65
N GLY A 128 -1.49 14.35 4.08
CA GLY A 128 -0.43 13.36 4.01
C GLY A 128 0.06 12.87 5.38
N GLY A 129 0.78 11.75 5.35
CA GLY A 129 1.17 11.04 6.56
C GLY A 129 1.37 9.55 6.35
N ILE A 130 1.49 8.85 7.48
CA ILE A 130 1.52 7.40 7.56
C ILE A 130 0.48 6.98 8.59
N ILE A 131 -0.36 6.00 8.25
CA ILE A 131 -1.54 5.63 9.04
C ILE A 131 -1.70 4.12 9.14
N ALA A 132 -2.25 3.67 10.27
CA ALA A 132 -2.80 2.34 10.46
C ALA A 132 -4.29 2.44 10.83
N VAL A 133 -5.12 1.62 10.21
CA VAL A 133 -6.58 1.61 10.33
C VAL A 133 -7.10 0.21 10.60
N TYR A 134 -8.07 0.10 11.51
CA TYR A 134 -8.83 -1.11 11.76
C TYR A 134 -10.31 -0.78 12.00
N ASN A 135 -11.22 -1.48 11.32
CA ASN A 135 -12.67 -1.23 11.40
C ASN A 135 -13.01 0.25 11.15
N SER A 136 -12.40 0.83 10.12
CA SER A 136 -12.54 2.24 9.70
C SER A 136 -12.10 3.27 10.75
N LYS A 137 -11.39 2.85 11.80
CA LYS A 137 -10.83 3.74 12.83
C LYS A 137 -9.32 3.83 12.71
N THR A 138 -8.79 5.04 12.83
CA THR A 138 -7.35 5.27 12.97
C THR A 138 -6.88 4.71 14.31
N ILE A 139 -5.89 3.80 14.25
CA ILE A 139 -5.27 3.20 15.43
C ILE A 139 -3.78 3.58 15.58
N GLY A 140 -3.20 4.21 14.56
CA GLY A 140 -1.87 4.81 14.60
C GLY A 140 -1.74 5.83 13.47
N LEU A 141 -1.03 6.93 13.72
CA LEU A 141 -0.92 8.05 12.78
C LEU A 141 0.35 8.86 13.03
N VAL A 142 1.06 9.15 11.94
CA VAL A 142 2.10 10.19 11.86
C VAL A 142 1.65 11.19 10.81
N GLU A 143 1.37 12.42 11.20
CA GLU A 143 0.93 13.46 10.28
C GLU A 143 2.13 14.10 9.56
N LEU A 144 2.06 14.18 8.23
CA LEU A 144 3.13 14.75 7.39
C LEU A 144 2.58 15.85 6.47
N PRO A 145 2.03 16.95 7.00
CA PRO A 145 1.30 17.95 6.23
C PRO A 145 2.17 18.71 5.22
N VAL A 146 3.50 18.67 5.36
CA VAL A 146 4.44 19.31 4.43
C VAL A 146 4.79 18.31 3.33
N ALA A 147 4.28 18.57 2.13
CA ALA A 147 4.40 17.77 0.92
C ALA A 147 3.89 16.32 1.03
N GLY A 148 3.24 15.93 2.13
CA GLY A 148 2.96 14.53 2.44
C GLY A 148 4.20 13.75 2.87
N LEU A 149 5.29 14.44 3.25
CA LEU A 149 6.61 13.85 3.49
C LEU A 149 7.22 14.27 4.83
N MET A 150 6.92 15.48 5.31
CA MET A 150 7.52 16.03 6.53
C MET A 150 6.45 16.54 7.50
N SER A 151 6.75 16.41 8.79
CA SER A 151 6.00 17.04 9.87
C SER A 151 6.55 18.43 10.18
N ASP A 152 5.69 19.32 10.66
CA ASP A 152 6.02 20.63 11.22
C ASP A 152 5.89 20.66 12.75
N LYS A 153 5.68 19.50 13.38
CA LYS A 153 5.66 19.31 14.84
C LYS A 153 7.09 19.17 15.39
N ASP A 154 7.22 19.37 16.70
CA ASP A 154 8.49 19.10 17.40
C ASP A 154 8.90 17.63 17.24
N PRO A 155 10.20 17.33 17.06
CA PRO A 155 10.69 15.96 16.86
C PRO A 155 10.23 14.98 17.94
N GLU A 156 10.17 15.40 19.20
CA GLU A 156 9.74 14.57 20.32
C GLU A 156 8.26 14.15 20.21
N VAL A 157 7.43 14.98 19.58
CA VAL A 157 6.03 14.63 19.28
C VAL A 157 5.98 13.60 18.16
N VAL A 158 6.75 13.82 17.09
CA VAL A 158 6.81 12.91 15.94
C VAL A 158 7.35 11.53 16.35
N VAL A 159 8.33 11.47 17.25
CA VAL A 159 8.85 10.21 17.79
C VAL A 159 7.73 9.41 18.46
N LYS A 160 6.91 10.03 19.31
CA LYS A 160 5.78 9.35 19.97
C LYS A 160 4.72 8.87 18.97
N GLU A 161 4.47 9.65 17.92
CA GLU A 161 3.56 9.25 16.83
C GLU A 161 4.10 8.03 16.07
N VAL A 162 5.41 7.98 15.82
CA VAL A 162 6.08 6.84 15.18
C VAL A 162 6.01 5.60 16.08
N GLU A 163 6.30 5.73 17.37
CA GLU A 163 6.20 4.62 18.35
C GLU A 163 4.77 4.05 18.40
N GLY A 164 3.76 4.92 18.46
CA GLY A 164 2.35 4.50 18.44
C GLY A 164 1.95 3.85 17.12
N LEU A 165 2.50 4.33 16.00
CA LEU A 165 2.26 3.71 14.70
C LEU A 165 2.93 2.33 14.58
N GLU A 166 4.14 2.14 15.11
CA GLU A 166 4.79 0.83 15.19
C GLU A 166 3.97 -0.16 16.04
N GLU A 167 3.42 0.30 17.16
CA GLU A 167 2.50 -0.50 17.97
C GLU A 167 1.24 -0.88 17.18
N ALA A 168 0.67 0.06 16.43
CA ALA A 168 -0.47 -0.21 15.57
C ALA A 168 -0.16 -1.28 14.51
N TRP A 169 1.02 -1.27 13.88
CA TRP A 169 1.44 -2.33 12.95
C TRP A 169 1.48 -3.71 13.63
N ARG A 170 2.02 -3.78 14.86
CA ARG A 170 2.01 -5.02 15.66
C ARG A 170 0.59 -5.48 15.98
N ASN A 171 -0.29 -4.56 16.36
CA ASN A 171 -1.71 -4.85 16.65
C ASN A 171 -2.49 -5.33 15.43
N LEU A 172 -2.09 -4.93 14.21
CA LEU A 172 -2.63 -5.47 12.96
C LEU A 172 -2.08 -6.86 12.58
N GLY A 173 -1.13 -7.39 13.35
CA GLY A 173 -0.52 -8.71 13.17
C GLY A 173 0.82 -8.71 12.43
N SER A 174 1.35 -7.54 12.03
CA SER A 174 2.65 -7.49 11.35
C SER A 174 3.77 -7.91 12.27
N THR A 175 4.65 -8.76 11.76
CA THR A 175 5.86 -9.23 12.46
C THR A 175 7.14 -8.57 11.94
N VAL A 176 7.02 -7.65 10.99
CA VAL A 176 8.16 -7.01 10.34
C VAL A 176 8.73 -5.91 11.21
N ALA A 177 10.06 -5.86 11.37
CA ALA A 177 10.74 -4.87 12.20
C ALA A 177 10.65 -3.44 11.63
N SER A 178 10.83 -3.28 10.32
CA SER A 178 10.82 -1.96 9.64
C SER A 178 9.77 -1.89 8.53
N PRO A 179 8.47 -1.95 8.86
CA PRO A 179 7.42 -2.09 7.85
C PRO A 179 7.30 -0.83 6.96
N PHE A 180 7.54 0.36 7.50
CA PHE A 180 7.44 1.62 6.75
C PHE A 180 8.41 1.69 5.59
N MET A 181 9.68 1.33 5.86
CA MET A 181 10.75 1.38 4.86
C MET A 181 10.44 0.42 3.72
N LEU A 182 10.07 -0.83 4.03
CA LEU A 182 9.70 -1.81 3.02
C LEU A 182 8.49 -1.36 2.19
N MET A 183 7.45 -0.84 2.85
CA MET A 183 6.26 -0.35 2.15
C MET A 183 6.60 0.81 1.22
N SER A 184 7.50 1.72 1.64
CA SER A 184 7.93 2.85 0.80
C SER A 184 8.64 2.41 -0.48
N LEU A 185 9.31 1.24 -0.47
CA LEU A 185 10.08 0.72 -1.60
C LEU A 185 9.24 -0.11 -2.58
N LEU A 186 7.99 -0.47 -2.24
CA LEU A 186 7.08 -1.17 -3.16
C LEU A 186 6.84 -0.39 -4.45
N ALA A 187 6.83 0.95 -4.32
CA ALA A 187 6.51 1.88 -5.39
C ALA A 187 7.72 2.43 -6.16
N LEU A 188 8.89 1.77 -6.04
CA LEU A 188 10.15 2.22 -6.63
C LEU A 188 10.51 1.40 -7.89
N PRO A 189 10.02 1.76 -9.09
CA PRO A 189 10.13 0.97 -10.32
C PRO A 189 11.52 1.02 -10.99
N VAL A 190 12.57 1.30 -10.23
CA VAL A 190 13.97 1.30 -10.70
C VAL A 190 14.80 0.16 -10.07
N ILE A 191 14.26 -0.51 -9.05
CA ILE A 191 14.89 -1.67 -8.44
C ILE A 191 14.35 -2.94 -9.14
N PRO A 192 15.22 -3.92 -9.48
CA PRO A 192 14.81 -5.15 -10.17
C PRO A 192 13.65 -5.91 -9.52
N LYS A 193 13.08 -6.84 -10.31
CA LYS A 193 11.96 -7.72 -9.98
C LYS A 193 10.61 -6.99 -10.00
N LEU A 194 9.64 -7.44 -9.20
CA LEU A 194 8.26 -6.99 -9.28
C LEU A 194 8.04 -5.81 -8.33
N ARG A 195 7.45 -4.75 -8.87
CA ARG A 195 7.06 -3.49 -8.19
C ARG A 195 5.62 -3.13 -8.56
N ILE A 196 5.09 -2.09 -7.93
CA ILE A 196 3.76 -1.56 -8.22
C ILE A 196 3.83 -0.04 -8.39
N THR A 197 3.06 0.51 -9.31
CA THR A 197 2.92 1.96 -9.52
C THR A 197 1.43 2.31 -9.62
N ASP A 198 1.07 3.59 -9.75
CA ASP A 198 -0.31 4.00 -10.05
C ASP A 198 -0.84 3.49 -11.40
N LYS A 199 0.03 2.88 -12.22
CA LYS A 199 -0.29 2.23 -13.50
C LYS A 199 -0.42 0.72 -13.41
N GLY A 200 -0.21 0.12 -12.24
CA GLY A 200 -0.24 -1.33 -12.03
C GLY A 200 1.13 -1.95 -11.75
N LEU A 201 1.23 -3.27 -11.92
CA LEU A 201 2.46 -4.03 -11.67
C LEU A 201 3.52 -3.75 -12.73
N VAL A 202 4.74 -3.53 -12.27
CA VAL A 202 5.92 -3.30 -13.12
C VAL A 202 6.93 -4.40 -12.85
N LEU A 203 7.33 -5.11 -13.89
CA LEU A 203 8.46 -6.02 -13.85
C LEU A 203 9.70 -5.28 -14.37
N VAL A 204 10.73 -5.19 -13.54
CA VAL A 204 12.01 -4.53 -13.84
C VAL A 204 13.08 -5.59 -14.09
N GLU A 205 13.57 -5.64 -15.32
CA GLU A 205 14.61 -6.55 -15.81
C GLU A 205 15.80 -5.72 -16.35
N PRO A 206 16.99 -6.32 -16.57
CA PRO A 206 18.14 -5.59 -17.12
C PRO A 206 17.84 -4.88 -18.45
N GLU A 207 16.92 -5.41 -19.25
CA GLU A 207 16.50 -4.87 -20.55
C GLU A 207 15.52 -3.69 -20.41
N GLY A 208 14.97 -3.46 -19.21
CA GLY A 208 14.06 -2.36 -18.92
C GLY A 208 12.87 -2.76 -18.03
N ALA A 209 11.99 -1.78 -17.82
CA ALA A 209 10.78 -1.95 -17.04
C ALA A 209 9.55 -2.09 -17.96
N LYS A 210 8.67 -3.06 -17.66
CA LYS A 210 7.41 -3.26 -18.40
C LYS A 210 6.24 -3.48 -17.45
N LEU A 211 5.06 -3.01 -17.86
CA LEU A 211 3.82 -3.35 -17.18
C LEU A 211 3.50 -4.83 -17.42
N VAL A 212 3.02 -5.51 -16.38
CA VAL A 212 2.65 -6.93 -16.45
C VAL A 212 1.25 -7.13 -15.87
N SER A 213 0.54 -8.15 -16.35
CA SER A 213 -0.78 -8.51 -15.81
C SER A 213 -0.70 -8.95 -14.35
N LEU A 214 -1.77 -8.74 -13.59
CA LEU A 214 -1.88 -9.24 -12.23
C LEU A 214 -2.15 -10.76 -12.23
N GLU A 215 -3.15 -11.19 -13.00
CA GLU A 215 -3.49 -12.60 -13.18
C GLU A 215 -2.64 -13.24 -14.28
N VAL A 216 -2.27 -14.52 -14.11
CA VAL A 216 -1.38 -15.31 -14.98
C VAL A 216 -2.07 -16.57 -15.49
#